data_AF-A0A1C2DS57-F1
#
_entry.id   AF-A0A1C2DS57-F1
#
_cell.length_a   1.000
_cell.length_b   1.000
_cell.length_c   1.000
_cell.angle_alpha   90.00
_cell.angle_beta   90.00
_cell.angle_gamma   90.00
#
_symmetry.space_group_name_H-M   'P 1'
#
loop_
_entity.id
_entity.type
_entity.pdbx_description
1 polymer ?
#
loop_
_entity_poly.entity_id
_entity_poly.type
_entity_poly.pdbx_seq_one_letter_code
_entity_poly.pdbx_strand_id
1 'polypeptide(L)' 'MRIKEIIGQHRRDFTAIYECDHCGETRKGTGYDDAYFHENVIPNMECKACGKKASETYRALTTKYPEGMQV' A
#
# COMPACT_ATOMS: atom_id res chain seq x y z
N MET A 1 6.25 4.47 -0.39
CA MET A 1 5.03 4.70 0.42
C MET A 1 4.78 3.47 1.28
N ARG A 2 4.14 3.62 2.44
CA ARG A 2 3.68 2.55 3.32
C ARG A 2 2.19 2.65 3.60
N ILE A 3 1.49 1.54 3.80
CA ILE A 3 0.11 1.60 4.30
C ILE A 3 0.17 2.04 5.77
N LYS A 4 -0.41 3.21 6.07
CA LYS A 4 -0.60 3.70 7.43
C LYS A 4 -1.86 3.10 8.06
N GLU A 5 -2.96 3.14 7.32
CA GLU A 5 -4.26 2.67 7.79
C GLU A 5 -5.16 2.32 6.61
N ILE A 6 -5.94 1.24 6.72
CA ILE A 6 -6.97 0.89 5.74
C ILE A 6 -8.31 1.45 6.24
N ILE A 7 -8.86 2.42 5.50
CA ILE A 7 -10.10 3.13 5.87
C ILE A 7 -11.34 2.28 5.54
N GLY A 8 -11.26 1.47 4.51
CA GLY A 8 -12.37 0.63 4.09
C GLY A 8 -11.90 -0.45 3.13
N GLN A 9 -12.45 -1.63 3.26
CA GLN A 9 -12.17 -2.75 2.38
C GLN A 9 -13.50 -3.32 1.91
N HIS A 10 -13.63 -3.52 0.60
CA HIS A 10 -14.75 -4.21 0.00
C HIS A 10 -14.21 -5.29 -0.95
N ARG A 11 -14.37 -6.55 -0.54
CA ARG A 11 -13.76 -7.71 -1.23
C ARG A 11 -12.23 -7.56 -1.29
N ARG A 12 -11.65 -7.62 -2.50
CA ARG A 12 -10.21 -7.44 -2.73
C ARG A 12 -9.83 -5.96 -2.88
N ASP A 13 -10.78 -5.08 -3.12
CA ASP A 13 -10.50 -3.65 -3.20
C ASP A 13 -10.46 -3.04 -1.80
N PHE A 14 -9.45 -2.24 -1.52
CA PHE A 14 -9.39 -1.46 -0.29
C PHE A 14 -9.00 -0.01 -0.55
N THR A 15 -9.43 0.85 0.34
CA THR A 15 -9.03 2.25 0.42
C THR A 15 -8.15 2.41 1.65
N ALA A 16 -6.94 2.88 1.45
CA ALA A 16 -5.97 3.10 2.51
C ALA A 16 -5.39 4.50 2.48
N ILE A 17 -4.93 4.94 3.65
CA ILE A 17 -4.01 6.06 3.77
C ILE A 17 -2.61 5.51 3.66
N TYR A 18 -1.90 5.96 2.63
CA TYR A 18 -0.49 5.68 2.42
C TYR A 18 0.33 6.82 2.99
N GLU A 19 1.35 6.51 3.80
CA GLU A 19 2.28 7.48 4.34
C GLU A 19 3.65 7.32 3.69
N CYS A 20 4.36 8.42 3.47
CA CYS A 20 5.73 8.38 2.99
C CYS A 20 6.69 8.25 4.18
N ASP A 21 7.50 7.19 4.24
CA ASP A 21 8.54 7.04 5.26
C ASP A 21 9.62 8.14 5.21
N HIS A 22 9.79 8.83 4.07
CA HIS A 22 10.83 9.86 3.92
C HIS A 22 10.41 11.24 4.42
N CYS A 23 9.18 11.66 4.12
CA CYS A 23 8.71 13.01 4.43
C CYS A 23 7.47 13.06 5.34
N GLY A 24 6.90 11.91 5.69
CA GLY A 24 5.69 11.83 6.51
C GLY A 24 4.38 12.20 5.78
N GLU A 25 4.44 12.50 4.49
CA GLU A 25 3.26 12.88 3.71
C GLU A 25 2.27 11.72 3.63
N THR A 26 1.02 11.98 4.01
CA THR A 26 -0.07 11.01 3.93
C THR A 26 -0.95 11.27 2.73
N ARG A 27 -1.26 10.22 1.96
CA ARG A 27 -2.14 10.26 0.80
C ARG A 27 -3.18 9.17 0.89
N LYS A 28 -4.44 9.53 0.70
CA LYS A 28 -5.52 8.57 0.51
C LYS A 28 -5.48 7.99 -0.91
N GLY A 29 -5.59 6.68 -1.03
CA GLY A 29 -5.68 5.99 -2.31
C GLY A 29 -6.41 4.67 -2.20
N THR A 30 -6.77 4.10 -3.34
CA THR A 30 -7.31 2.76 -3.46
C THR A 30 -6.20 1.77 -3.80
N GLY A 31 -6.41 0.50 -3.48
CA GLY A 31 -5.47 -0.58 -3.74
C GLY A 31 -6.18 -1.93 -3.75
N TYR A 32 -5.44 -2.95 -4.19
CA TYR A 32 -5.93 -4.32 -4.30
C TYR A 32 -5.20 -5.20 -3.27
N ASP A 33 -5.95 -6.03 -2.55
CA ASP A 33 -5.45 -7.00 -1.58
C ASP A 33 -4.88 -8.23 -2.30
N ASP A 34 -3.79 -8.00 -3.05
CA ASP A 34 -2.99 -9.03 -3.71
C ASP A 34 -1.49 -8.85 -3.40
N ALA A 35 -0.72 -9.92 -3.60
CA ALA A 35 0.71 -9.93 -3.30
C ALA A 35 1.48 -8.95 -4.20
N TYR A 36 1.14 -8.90 -5.50
CA TYR A 36 1.80 -8.02 -6.45
C TYR A 36 1.66 -6.54 -6.09
N PHE A 37 0.48 -6.10 -5.65
CA PHE A 37 0.22 -4.73 -5.25
C PHE A 37 1.00 -4.38 -3.97
N HIS A 38 1.00 -5.28 -2.99
CA HIS A 38 1.72 -5.08 -1.74
C HIS A 38 3.24 -5.04 -1.91
N GLU A 39 3.78 -5.92 -2.76
CA GLU A 39 5.23 -6.12 -2.93
C GLU A 39 5.84 -5.26 -4.05
N ASN A 40 5.08 -4.95 -5.12
CA ASN A 40 5.59 -4.18 -6.25
C ASN A 40 4.99 -2.79 -6.29
N VAL A 41 3.66 -2.63 -6.18
CA VAL A 41 3.01 -1.35 -6.45
C VAL A 41 3.21 -0.34 -5.32
N ILE A 42 2.92 -0.73 -4.07
CA ILE A 42 3.06 0.15 -2.91
C ILE A 42 4.50 0.69 -2.73
N PRO A 43 5.56 -0.14 -2.80
CA PRO A 43 6.91 0.38 -2.69
C PRO A 43 7.31 1.25 -3.88
N ASN A 44 6.85 0.93 -5.10
CA ASN A 44 7.11 1.74 -6.29
C ASN A 44 6.28 3.03 -6.38
N MET A 45 5.27 3.23 -5.53
CA MET A 45 4.51 4.48 -5.52
C MET A 45 5.41 5.67 -5.19
N GLU A 46 5.44 6.63 -6.12
CA GLU A 46 6.14 7.90 -5.96
C GLU A 46 5.34 8.86 -5.08
N CYS A 47 5.98 9.39 -4.04
CA CYS A 47 5.40 10.44 -3.23
C CYS A 47 5.30 11.75 -4.04
N LYS A 48 4.12 12.36 -4.10
CA LYS A 48 3.95 13.66 -4.80
C LYS A 48 4.67 14.82 -4.12
N ALA A 49 4.93 14.74 -2.82
CA ALA A 49 5.58 15.82 -2.07
C ALA A 49 7.11 15.81 -2.23
N CYS A 50 7.75 14.63 -2.12
CA CYS A 50 9.21 14.51 -2.16
C CYS A 50 9.76 13.82 -3.42
N GLY A 51 8.91 13.25 -4.28
CA GLY A 51 9.32 12.49 -5.46
C GLY A 51 10.01 11.16 -5.17
N LYS A 52 10.15 10.76 -3.90
CA LYS A 52 10.82 9.52 -3.50
C LYS A 52 9.84 8.35 -3.42
N LYS A 53 10.33 7.18 -3.80
CA LYS A 53 9.64 5.88 -3.66
C LYS A 53 9.88 5.32 -2.25
N ALA A 54 9.22 4.22 -1.87
CA ALA A 54 9.61 3.53 -0.63
C ALA A 54 11.05 3.02 -0.74
N SER A 55 11.81 3.08 0.35
CA SER A 55 13.08 2.37 0.47
C SER A 55 12.89 0.87 0.28
N GLU A 56 13.87 0.18 -0.32
CA GLU A 56 13.89 -1.28 -0.52
C GLU A 56 13.65 -2.11 0.76
N THR A 57 13.76 -1.50 1.92
CA THR A 57 13.46 -2.08 3.24
C THR A 57 11.97 -2.14 3.57
N TYR A 58 11.07 -1.74 2.67
CA TYR A 58 9.63 -1.77 2.89
C TYR A 58 9.15 -3.21 3.09
N ARG A 59 8.88 -3.59 4.34
CA ARG A 59 8.19 -4.84 4.66
C ARG A 59 6.73 -4.68 4.26
N ALA A 60 6.37 -5.29 3.14
CA ALA A 60 4.98 -5.47 2.77
C ALA A 60 4.24 -6.12 3.94
N LEU A 61 3.20 -5.46 4.44
CA LEU A 61 2.24 -6.11 5.33
C LEU A 61 1.61 -7.24 4.52
N THR A 62 1.65 -8.46 5.06
CA THR A 62 1.07 -9.64 4.42
C THR A 62 -0.40 -9.40 4.09
N THR A 63 -0.87 -9.90 2.95
CA THR A 63 -2.26 -9.80 2.53
C THR A 63 -3.17 -10.39 3.60
N LYS A 64 -4.34 -9.78 3.80
CA LYS A 64 -5.31 -10.27 4.80
C LYS A 64 -5.95 -11.58 4.35
N TYR A 65 -6.07 -11.76 3.03
CA TYR A 65 -6.58 -12.98 2.42
C TYR A 65 -5.44 -13.77 1.77
N PRO A 66 -5.35 -15.09 2.01
CA PRO A 66 -4.37 -15.95 1.36
C PRO A 66 -4.63 -16.05 -0.15
N GLU A 67 -3.56 -16.24 -0.91
CA GLU A 67 -3.63 -16.42 -2.37
C GLU A 67 -4.59 -17.57 -2.73
N GLY A 68 -5.48 -17.32 -3.71
CA GLY A 68 -6.49 -18.29 -4.16
C GLY A 68 -7.85 -18.19 -3.47
N MET A 69 -8.02 -17.35 -2.44
CA MET A 69 -9.32 -17.16 -1.80
C MET A 69 -10.21 -16.19 -2.61
N GLN A 70 -11.38 -16.66 -3.03
CA GLN A 70 -12.41 -15.84 -3.69
C GLN A 70 -13.43 -15.38 -2.63
N VAL A 71 -13.51 -14.05 -2.40
CA VAL A 71 -14.42 -13.39 -1.44
C VAL A 71 -15.66 -12.88 -2.16
#